data_AF-A0A7C4S8L9-F1
#
_entry.id   AF-A0A7C4S8L9-F1
#
_cell.length_a   1.000
_cell.length_b   1.000
_cell.length_c   1.000
_cell.angle_alpha   90.00
_cell.angle_beta   90.00
_cell.angle_gamma   90.00
#
_symmetry.space_group_name_H-M   'P 1'
#
loop_
_entity.id
_entity.type
_entity.pdbx_description
1 polymer ?
#
loop_
_entity_poly.entity_id
_entity_poly.type
_entity_poly.pdbx_seq_one_letter_code
_entity_poly.pdbx_strand_id
1 'polypeptide(L)' 'MAEAKLLNINGDEILLEISGTLCHTCGFADYLEDFVYEMERVTSDYVASLKNYEQIGDNKFIVKYKIEKTKF' A
#
# COMPACT_ATOMS: atom_id res chain seq x y z
N MET A 1 -5.41 13.10 -10.85
CA MET A 1 -4.68 11.86 -11.19
C MET A 1 -3.82 11.50 -9.99
N ALA A 2 -3.71 10.22 -9.67
CA ALA A 2 -2.89 9.70 -8.59
C ALA A 2 -1.80 8.80 -9.18
N GLU A 3 -0.63 8.84 -8.60
CA GLU A 3 0.54 8.02 -8.95
C GLU A 3 1.01 7.27 -7.71
N ALA A 4 1.46 6.02 -7.92
CA ALA A 4 2.07 5.20 -6.89
C ALA A 4 3.50 4.88 -7.31
N LYS A 5 4.45 5.15 -6.40
CA LYS A 5 5.87 4.93 -6.60
C LYS A 5 6.37 3.95 -5.55
N LEU A 6 6.94 2.85 -6.01
CA LEU A 6 7.64 1.92 -5.14
C LEU A 6 8.92 2.56 -4.62
N LEU A 7 8.99 2.79 -3.31
CA LEU A 7 10.18 3.37 -2.67
C LEU A 7 11.16 2.29 -2.24
N ASN A 8 10.66 1.20 -1.65
CA ASN A 8 11.51 0.13 -1.15
C ASN A 8 10.74 -1.19 -1.00
N ILE A 9 11.47 -2.32 -1.10
CA ILE A 9 11.03 -3.66 -0.72
C ILE A 9 12.13 -4.28 0.15
N ASN A 10 11.83 -4.54 1.42
CA ASN A 10 12.75 -5.13 2.38
C ASN A 10 12.14 -6.40 2.96
N GLY A 11 12.50 -7.57 2.44
CA GLY A 11 12.06 -8.86 3.00
C GLY A 11 10.54 -8.97 3.07
N ASP A 12 9.98 -8.72 4.26
CA ASP A 12 8.55 -8.72 4.56
C ASP A 12 7.88 -7.33 4.53
N GLU A 13 8.54 -6.26 4.03
CA GLU A 13 7.96 -4.91 3.99
C GLU A 13 8.02 -4.26 2.61
N ILE A 14 6.94 -3.60 2.21
CA ILE A 14 6.86 -2.71 1.03
C ILE A 14 6.59 -1.29 1.51
N LEU A 15 7.36 -0.33 0.98
CA LEU A 15 7.05 1.09 1.07
C LEU A 15 6.63 1.65 -0.29
N LEU A 16 5.45 2.27 -0.31
CA LEU A 16 4.92 3.01 -1.45
C LEU A 16 4.81 4.50 -1.11
N GLU A 17 5.15 5.35 -2.05
CA GLU A 17 4.72 6.75 -2.07
C GLU A 17 3.53 6.87 -3.00
N ILE A 18 2.40 7.32 -2.49
CA ILE A 18 1.24 7.65 -3.32
C ILE A 18 1.12 9.17 -3.33
N SER A 19 1.08 9.76 -4.52
CA SER A 19 0.90 11.20 -4.66
C SER A 19 -0.15 11.57 -5.70
N GLY A 20 -0.72 12.76 -5.56
CA GLY A 20 -1.73 13.28 -6.48
C GLY A 20 -3.01 13.68 -5.77
N THR A 21 -3.99 14.17 -6.53
CA THR A 21 -5.24 14.74 -5.98
C THR A 21 -6.11 13.64 -5.36
N LEU A 22 -5.75 13.22 -4.15
CA LEU A 22 -6.38 12.16 -3.38
C LEU A 22 -7.26 12.82 -2.33
N CYS A 23 -8.55 12.53 -2.37
CA CYS A 23 -9.46 13.05 -1.36
C CYS A 23 -9.34 12.20 -0.08
N HIS A 24 -8.69 12.77 0.92
CA HIS A 24 -8.40 12.15 2.20
C HIS A 24 -9.66 11.68 2.96
N THR A 25 -10.81 12.31 2.69
CA THR A 25 -12.12 12.05 3.30
C THR A 25 -13.03 11.13 2.48
N CYS A 26 -12.65 10.76 1.24
CA CYS A 26 -13.50 9.95 0.35
C CYS A 26 -13.12 8.45 0.34
N GLY A 27 -12.66 7.89 1.46
CA GLY A 27 -12.32 6.46 1.51
C GLY A 27 -10.93 6.12 0.97
N PHE A 28 -9.97 7.05 1.08
CA PHE A 28 -8.57 6.76 0.73
C PHE A 28 -8.02 5.54 1.49
N ALA A 29 -8.36 5.41 2.79
CA ALA A 29 -7.98 4.25 3.58
C ALA A 29 -8.57 2.94 3.03
N ASP A 30 -9.84 2.96 2.62
CA ASP A 30 -10.53 1.82 2.00
C ASP A 30 -9.79 1.36 0.74
N TYR A 31 -9.34 2.31 -0.10
CA TYR A 31 -8.50 2.00 -1.27
C TYR A 31 -7.16 1.35 -0.89
N LEU A 32 -6.52 1.79 0.20
CA LEU A 32 -5.27 1.17 0.67
C LEU A 32 -5.49 -0.25 1.18
N GLU A 33 -6.62 -0.50 1.83
CA GLU A 33 -7.03 -1.83 2.28
C GLU A 33 -7.37 -2.73 1.08
N ASP A 34 -8.09 -2.22 0.08
CA ASP A 34 -8.46 -2.96 -1.13
C ASP A 34 -7.23 -3.39 -1.95
N PHE A 35 -6.18 -2.55 -1.96
CA PHE A 35 -4.93 -2.85 -2.64
C PHE A 35 -4.23 -4.12 -2.12
N VAL A 36 -4.50 -4.53 -0.87
CA VAL A 36 -4.02 -5.80 -0.31
C VAL A 36 -4.54 -6.98 -1.13
N TYR A 37 -5.84 -6.99 -1.43
CA TYR A 37 -6.45 -8.06 -2.22
C TYR A 37 -5.90 -8.10 -3.63
N GLU A 38 -5.63 -6.94 -4.24
CA GLU A 38 -5.01 -6.90 -5.57
C GLU A 38 -3.59 -7.50 -5.57
N MET A 39 -2.81 -7.31 -4.50
CA MET A 39 -1.51 -7.95 -4.35
C MET A 39 -1.62 -9.48 -4.23
N GLU A 40 -2.58 -9.97 -3.44
CA GLU A 40 -2.85 -11.41 -3.29
C GLU A 40 -3.38 -12.05 -4.58
N ARG A 41 -4.09 -11.29 -5.43
CA ARG A 41 -4.54 -11.76 -6.75
C ARG A 41 -3.39 -11.97 -7.72
N VAL A 42 -2.29 -11.23 -7.57
CA VAL A 42 -1.10 -11.39 -8.42
C VAL A 42 -0.26 -12.60 -7.98
N THR A 43 -0.22 -12.91 -6.68
CA THR A 43 0.53 -14.05 -6.16
C THR A 43 -0.17 -14.71 -4.97
N SER A 44 -0.43 -16.01 -5.09
CA SER A 44 -0.98 -16.81 -3.98
C SER A 44 0.08 -17.24 -2.96
N ASP A 45 1.37 -16.98 -3.22
CA ASP A 45 2.47 -17.35 -2.32
C ASP A 45 2.65 -16.37 -1.16
N TYR A 46 2.01 -15.20 -1.23
CA TYR A 46 2.23 -14.11 -0.29
C TYR A 46 0.90 -13.46 0.12
N VAL A 47 0.76 -13.20 1.41
CA VAL A 47 -0.34 -12.43 2.00
C VAL A 47 0.19 -11.05 2.35
N ALA A 48 -0.48 -10.01 1.86
CA ALA A 48 -0.16 -8.65 2.23
C ALA A 48 -1.06 -8.16 3.38
N SER A 49 -0.62 -7.14 4.11
CA SER A 49 -1.43 -6.48 5.13
C SER A 49 -1.01 -5.01 5.24
N LEU A 50 -1.98 -4.11 5.27
CA LEU A 50 -1.72 -2.69 5.51
C LEU A 50 -1.19 -2.52 6.95
N LYS A 51 0.03 -1.99 7.10
CA LYS A 51 0.62 -1.73 8.42
C LYS A 51 0.30 -0.35 8.92
N ASN A 52 0.60 0.66 8.10
CA ASN A 52 0.33 2.05 8.41
C ASN A 52 0.39 2.88 7.13
N TYR A 53 -0.19 4.08 7.18
CA TYR A 53 0.08 5.11 6.19
C TYR A 53 0.21 6.47 6.88
N GLU A 54 1.07 7.31 6.33
CA GLU A 54 1.42 8.61 6.91
C GLU A 54 1.41 9.67 5.81
N GLN A 55 0.77 10.81 6.08
CA GLN A 55 0.82 11.96 5.18
C GLN A 55 2.11 12.73 5.40
N ILE A 56 2.94 12.86 4.37
CA ILE A 56 4.25 13.54 4.43
C ILE A 56 4.26 14.90 3.74
N GLY A 57 3.12 15.33 3.17
CA GLY A 57 2.97 16.63 2.54
C GLY A 57 1.59 16.81 1.92
N ASP A 58 1.43 17.91 1.19
CA ASP A 58 0.21 18.16 0.43
C ASP A 58 0.05 17.06 -0.62
N ASN A 59 -1.04 16.28 -0.52
CA ASN A 59 -1.36 15.24 -1.49
C ASN A 59 -0.28 14.14 -1.64
N LYS A 60 0.49 13.85 -0.58
CA LYS A 60 1.54 12.79 -0.57
C LYS A 60 1.44 11.88 0.64
N PHE A 61 1.49 10.58 0.38
CA PHE A 61 1.30 9.52 1.35
C PHE A 61 2.43 8.52 1.27
N ILE A 62 2.98 8.15 2.42
CA ILE A 62 3.82 6.96 2.55
C ILE A 62 2.95 5.86 3.10
N VAL A 63 2.84 4.77 2.36
CA VAL A 63 2.07 3.59 2.72
C VAL A 63 3.03 2.43 2.96
N LYS A 64 2.88 1.78 4.11
CA LYS A 64 3.68 0.63 4.51
C LYS A 64 2.79 -0.60 4.50
N TYR A 65 3.17 -1.58 3.70
CA TYR A 65 2.56 -2.92 3.70
C TYR A 65 3.55 -3.92 4.27
N LYS A 66 3.02 -4.88 5.03
CA LYS A 66 3.76 -6.10 5.37
C LYS A 66 3.36 -7.19 4.39
N ILE A 67 4.32 -7.98 3.94
CA ILE A 67 4.13 -9.17 3.14
C ILE A 67 4.62 -10.38 3.93
N GLU A 68 3.81 -11.42 4.03
CA GLU A 68 4.19 -12.67 4.66
C GLU A 68 4.01 -13.80 3.66
N LYS A 69 5.00 -14.69 3.56
CA LYS A 69 4.87 -15.87 2.72
C LYS A 69 3.78 -16.76 3.32
N THR A 70 2.78 -17.13 2.52
CA THR A 70 1.76 -18.08 2.96
C THR A 70 2.45 -19.41 3.22
N LYS A 71 2.30 -19.94 4.44
CA LYS A 71 2.79 -21.28 4.78
C LYS A 71 1.71 -22.27 4.36
N PHE A 72 1.91 -22.89 3.20
CA PHE A 72 1.23 -24.14 2.85
C PHE A 72 1.71 -25.28 3.75
#